data_AF-A0AA42LQA9-F1
#
_entry.id   AF-A0AA42LQA9-F1
#
_cell.length_a   1.000
_cell.length_b   1.000
_cell.length_c   1.000
_cell.angle_alpha   90.00
_cell.angle_beta   90.00
_cell.angle_gamma   90.00
#
_symmetry.space_group_name_H-M   'P 1'
#
loop_
_entity.id
_entity.type
_entity.pdbx_description
1 polymer ?
#
loop_
_entity_poly.entity_id
_entity_poly.type
_entity_poly.pdbx_seq_one_letter_code
_entity_poly.pdbx_strand_id
1 'polypeptide(L)'
;MRTTITLAANEAATITEKEAGHSGTYAEVTLGQYAHLIIDGAEVAFKHITLERLGSRVIELRNGAQLQVGALGFASMGASIVYRIGVGCALTFDASQWDPEVVANTTFDFASQGSGALKYFPFINPEWLDCPNVTGYSEGDLLEIAGQGSAQRFQVRDGRIVAGARSA
;
A
#
# COMPACT_ATOMS: atom_id res chain seq x y z
N MET A 1 -15.57 3.04 18.86
CA MET A 1 -14.62 3.12 17.72
C MET A 1 -14.57 1.76 17.07
N ARG A 2 -14.73 1.70 15.73
CA ARG A 2 -14.55 0.44 15.01
C ARG A 2 -13.06 0.15 14.95
N THR A 3 -12.65 -0.95 15.58
CA THR A 3 -11.27 -1.45 15.52
C THR A 3 -11.09 -2.47 14.41
N THR A 4 -12.18 -2.86 13.73
CA THR A 4 -12.17 -3.88 12.68
C THR A 4 -13.00 -3.45 11.47
N ILE A 5 -12.57 -3.90 10.29
CA ILE A 5 -13.31 -3.81 9.03
C ILE A 5 -13.30 -5.20 8.40
N THR A 6 -14.46 -5.63 7.90
CA THR A 6 -14.57 -6.84 7.11
C THR A 6 -15.46 -6.53 5.91
N LEU A 7 -14.89 -6.67 4.72
CA LEU A 7 -15.62 -6.55 3.46
C LEU A 7 -15.74 -7.94 2.85
N ALA A 8 -16.96 -8.35 2.51
CA ALA A 8 -17.22 -9.55 1.74
C ALA A 8 -16.74 -9.41 0.29
N ALA A 9 -16.85 -10.50 -0.48
CA ALA A 9 -16.47 -10.50 -1.88
C ALA A 9 -17.31 -9.49 -2.70
N ASN A 10 -16.64 -8.67 -3.52
CA ASN A 10 -17.21 -7.58 -4.32
C ASN A 10 -17.85 -6.45 -3.50
N GLU A 11 -17.66 -6.43 -2.19
CA GLU A 11 -18.19 -5.37 -1.35
C GLU A 11 -17.31 -4.11 -1.46
N ALA A 12 -17.95 -2.95 -1.34
CA ALA A 12 -17.28 -1.68 -1.26
C ALA A 12 -17.66 -0.93 0.01
N ALA A 13 -16.69 -0.23 0.61
CA ALA A 13 -16.92 0.63 1.75
C ALA A 13 -16.07 1.90 1.68
N THR A 14 -16.47 2.91 2.45
CA THR A 14 -15.76 4.19 2.55
C THR A 14 -15.53 4.52 4.02
N ILE A 15 -14.32 4.95 4.34
CA ILE A 15 -13.95 5.55 5.62
C ILE A 15 -13.73 7.04 5.37
N THR A 16 -14.62 7.89 5.88
CA THR A 16 -14.39 9.33 5.92
C THR A 16 -13.75 9.73 7.25
N GLU A 17 -13.33 10.99 7.37
CA GLU A 17 -12.84 11.57 8.64
C GLU A 17 -13.81 11.30 9.81
N LYS A 18 -15.12 11.34 9.55
CA LYS A 18 -16.15 11.09 10.56
C LYS A 18 -16.12 9.65 11.06
N GLU A 19 -15.91 8.67 10.18
CA GLU A 19 -15.85 7.25 10.56
C GLU A 19 -14.52 6.88 11.21
N ALA A 20 -13.41 7.49 10.78
CA ALA A 20 -12.08 7.28 11.37
C ALA A 20 -12.02 7.73 12.84
N GLY A 21 -12.77 8.78 13.19
CA GLY A 21 -12.83 9.31 14.55
C GLY A 21 -11.46 9.81 15.04
N HIS A 22 -11.25 9.87 16.36
CA HIS A 22 -10.03 10.45 16.94
C HIS A 22 -8.78 9.58 16.84
N SER A 23 -8.90 8.26 16.64
CA SER A 23 -7.73 7.37 16.62
C SER A 23 -7.31 6.95 15.20
N GLY A 24 -8.22 6.98 14.23
CA GLY A 24 -7.97 6.53 12.85
C GLY A 24 -7.46 5.08 12.72
N THR A 25 -7.36 4.32 13.82
CA THR A 25 -6.60 3.08 13.87
C THR A 25 -7.53 1.88 13.87
N TYR A 26 -7.34 1.02 12.88
CA TYR A 26 -8.01 -0.27 12.76
C TYR A 26 -6.98 -1.37 13.05
N ALA A 27 -7.32 -2.24 14.00
CA ALA A 27 -6.50 -3.38 14.35
C ALA A 27 -6.52 -4.43 13.23
N GLU A 28 -7.70 -4.75 12.71
CA GLU A 28 -7.88 -5.81 11.71
C GLU A 28 -8.72 -5.32 10.53
N VAL A 29 -8.23 -5.55 9.31
CA VAL A 29 -8.95 -5.27 8.07
C VAL A 29 -8.96 -6.54 7.22
N THR A 30 -10.14 -7.11 7.01
CA THR A 30 -10.33 -8.30 6.17
C THR A 30 -11.00 -7.89 4.87
N LEU A 31 -10.37 -8.22 3.75
CA LEU A 31 -10.86 -7.88 2.41
C LEU A 31 -11.14 -9.15 1.60
N GLY A 32 -12.41 -9.35 1.27
CA GLY A 32 -12.88 -10.38 0.36
C GLY A 32 -12.32 -10.21 -1.06
N GLN A 33 -12.53 -11.22 -1.89
CA GLN A 33 -12.20 -11.18 -3.32
C GLN A 33 -12.88 -9.96 -4.00
N TYR A 34 -12.13 -9.15 -4.77
CA TYR A 34 -12.64 -7.97 -5.48
C TYR A 34 -13.25 -6.89 -4.58
N ALA A 35 -12.95 -6.90 -3.28
CA ALA A 35 -13.38 -5.85 -2.37
C ALA A 35 -12.70 -4.51 -2.71
N HIS A 36 -13.42 -3.42 -2.46
CA HIS A 36 -12.95 -2.06 -2.70
C HIS A 36 -13.16 -1.18 -1.46
N LEU A 37 -12.06 -0.81 -0.80
CA LEU A 37 -12.10 0.10 0.34
C LEU A 37 -11.60 1.49 -0.07
N ILE A 38 -12.38 2.52 0.23
CA ILE A 38 -12.03 3.91 -0.04
C ILE A 38 -11.71 4.62 1.28
N ILE A 39 -10.58 5.32 1.33
CA ILE A 39 -10.23 6.26 2.40
C ILE A 39 -10.42 7.66 1.83
N ASP A 40 -11.34 8.42 2.39
CA ASP A 40 -11.80 9.69 1.84
C ASP A 40 -11.55 10.84 2.82
N GLY A 41 -10.51 11.63 2.57
CA GLY A 41 -10.05 12.74 3.44
C GLY A 41 -9.52 12.31 4.81
N ALA A 42 -9.62 11.03 5.18
CA ALA A 42 -9.25 10.55 6.51
C ALA A 42 -7.76 10.23 6.64
N GLU A 43 -7.24 10.39 7.86
CA GLU A 43 -5.96 9.81 8.30
C GLU A 43 -6.24 8.49 9.03
N VAL A 44 -5.70 7.40 8.51
CA VAL A 44 -6.01 6.04 8.95
C VAL A 44 -4.75 5.18 9.08
N ALA A 45 -4.73 4.30 10.07
CA ALA A 45 -3.71 3.28 10.24
C ALA A 45 -4.34 1.88 10.30
N PHE A 46 -3.86 0.97 9.45
CA PHE A 46 -4.24 -0.45 9.45
C PHE A 46 -3.09 -1.28 10.02
N LYS A 47 -3.32 -1.90 11.17
CA LYS A 47 -2.29 -2.73 11.82
C LYS A 47 -2.10 -4.06 11.09
N HIS A 48 -3.20 -4.76 10.81
CA HIS A 48 -3.17 -6.00 10.03
C HIS A 48 -4.25 -5.96 8.94
N ILE A 49 -3.84 -6.33 7.74
CA ILE A 49 -4.73 -6.54 6.60
C ILE A 49 -4.67 -8.01 6.20
N THR A 50 -5.83 -8.65 6.06
CA THR A 50 -5.96 -10.02 5.57
C THR A 50 -6.71 -10.02 4.25
N LEU A 51 -6.13 -10.62 3.20
CA LEU A 51 -6.79 -10.82 1.92
C LEU A 51 -7.36 -12.24 1.83
N GLU A 52 -8.68 -12.36 1.63
CA GLU A 52 -9.35 -13.66 1.61
C GLU A 52 -9.54 -14.24 0.21
N ARG A 53 -9.01 -15.44 -0.05
CA ARG A 53 -9.14 -16.17 -1.33
C ARG A 53 -8.35 -15.50 -2.48
N LEU A 54 -8.41 -16.09 -3.68
CA LEU A 54 -7.76 -15.54 -4.88
C LEU A 54 -8.46 -14.26 -5.38
N GLY A 55 -7.75 -13.41 -6.12
CA GLY A 55 -8.31 -12.22 -6.77
C GLY A 55 -7.67 -10.90 -6.33
N SER A 56 -7.99 -9.82 -7.02
CA SER A 56 -7.47 -8.48 -6.73
C SER A 56 -8.35 -7.73 -5.73
N ARG A 57 -7.79 -6.82 -4.94
CA ARG A 57 -8.51 -5.85 -4.12
C ARG A 57 -7.98 -4.47 -4.40
N VAL A 58 -8.76 -3.47 -4.05
CA VAL A 58 -8.35 -2.07 -4.14
C VAL A 58 -8.54 -1.40 -2.80
N ILE A 59 -7.48 -0.73 -2.34
CA ILE A 59 -7.60 0.33 -1.33
C ILE A 59 -7.29 1.64 -2.05
N GLU A 60 -8.28 2.52 -2.12
CA GLU A 60 -8.18 3.79 -2.82
C GLU A 60 -8.15 4.96 -1.82
N LEU A 61 -7.19 5.87 -1.99
CA LEU A 61 -7.06 7.09 -1.20
C LEU A 61 -7.53 8.28 -2.04
N ARG A 62 -8.41 9.11 -1.48
CA ARG A 62 -8.97 10.29 -2.15
C ARG A 62 -8.97 11.51 -1.23
N ASN A 63 -9.09 12.68 -1.83
CA ASN A 63 -9.34 13.95 -1.15
C ASN A 63 -8.34 14.25 -0.01
N GLY A 64 -7.05 13.95 -0.24
CA GLY A 64 -5.99 14.20 0.76
C GLY A 64 -5.87 13.14 1.85
N ALA A 65 -6.52 11.98 1.68
CA ALA A 65 -6.42 10.87 2.63
C ALA A 65 -4.98 10.40 2.86
N GLN A 66 -4.73 9.94 4.08
CA GLN A 66 -3.46 9.36 4.48
C GLN A 66 -3.67 7.96 5.05
N LEU A 67 -2.86 7.01 4.60
CA LEU A 67 -2.91 5.63 5.07
C LEU A 67 -1.54 5.15 5.53
N GLN A 68 -1.49 4.61 6.75
CA GLN A 68 -0.38 3.79 7.21
C GLN A 68 -0.77 2.31 7.19
N VAL A 69 0.01 1.50 6.49
CA VAL A 69 -0.17 0.05 6.41
C VAL A 69 0.94 -0.65 7.19
N GLY A 70 0.53 -1.43 8.19
CA GLY A 70 1.39 -2.24 9.05
C GLY A 70 1.72 -3.59 8.44
N ALA A 71 0.99 -4.65 8.80
CA ALA A 71 1.18 -6.00 8.31
C ALA A 71 0.13 -6.40 7.26
N LEU A 72 0.53 -7.19 6.26
CA LEU A 72 -0.35 -7.75 5.24
C LEU A 72 -0.16 -9.27 5.17
N GLY A 73 -1.27 -10.00 5.27
CA GLY A 73 -1.31 -11.45 5.15
C GLY A 73 -2.21 -11.88 3.99
N PHE A 74 -1.78 -12.91 3.27
CA PHE A 74 -2.59 -13.57 2.25
C PHE A 74 -3.10 -14.90 2.78
N ALA A 75 -4.42 -15.09 2.74
CA ALA A 75 -5.02 -16.36 3.11
C ALA A 75 -4.87 -17.43 2.01
N SER A 76 -4.42 -17.07 0.80
CA SER A 76 -4.26 -17.99 -0.32
C SER A 76 -3.35 -17.44 -1.43
N MET A 77 -2.71 -18.34 -2.19
CA MET A 77 -2.00 -18.01 -3.43
C MET A 77 -2.92 -17.33 -4.46
N GLY A 78 -2.36 -16.38 -5.23
CA GLY A 78 -3.10 -15.62 -6.25
C GLY A 78 -3.98 -14.48 -5.70
N ALA A 79 -3.81 -14.13 -4.42
CA ALA A 79 -4.31 -12.88 -3.86
C ALA A 79 -3.40 -11.71 -4.28
N SER A 80 -3.99 -10.60 -4.70
CA SER A 80 -3.26 -9.36 -4.95
C SER A 80 -4.01 -8.14 -4.42
N ILE A 81 -3.29 -7.03 -4.29
CA ILE A 81 -3.85 -5.76 -3.85
C ILE A 81 -3.23 -4.58 -4.61
N VAL A 82 -4.08 -3.61 -4.92
CA VAL A 82 -3.71 -2.32 -5.48
C VAL A 82 -4.00 -1.24 -4.43
N TYR A 83 -2.98 -0.44 -4.11
CA TYR A 83 -3.16 0.80 -3.38
C TYR A 83 -3.17 1.95 -4.39
N ARG A 84 -4.34 2.54 -4.61
CA ARG A 84 -4.52 3.64 -5.54
C ARG A 84 -4.40 4.97 -4.80
N ILE A 85 -3.33 5.71 -5.09
CA ILE A 85 -2.95 6.95 -4.40
C ILE A 85 -3.48 8.13 -5.21
N GLY A 86 -4.55 8.79 -4.73
CA GLY A 86 -5.15 9.95 -5.38
C GLY A 86 -4.36 11.24 -5.17
N VAL A 87 -4.90 12.34 -5.74
CA VAL A 87 -4.32 13.69 -5.65
C VAL A 87 -4.17 14.10 -4.18
N GLY A 88 -2.98 14.58 -3.83
CA GLY A 88 -2.63 15.03 -2.47
C GLY A 88 -2.67 13.95 -1.39
N CYS A 89 -2.81 12.67 -1.76
CA CYS A 89 -2.89 11.56 -0.81
C CYS A 89 -1.51 11.00 -0.47
N ALA A 90 -1.38 10.36 0.69
CA ALA A 90 -0.14 9.76 1.14
C ALA A 90 -0.32 8.31 1.62
N LEU A 91 0.59 7.43 1.19
CA LEU A 91 0.67 6.04 1.65
C LEU A 91 2.01 5.81 2.36
N THR A 92 1.97 5.32 3.59
CA THR A 92 3.11 4.73 4.27
C THR A 92 2.93 3.22 4.33
N PHE A 93 3.90 2.48 3.81
CA PHE A 93 3.80 1.03 3.64
C PHE A 93 5.05 0.34 4.20
N ASP A 94 4.87 -0.38 5.31
CA ASP A 94 5.97 -1.09 5.96
C ASP A 94 5.99 -2.58 5.60
N ALA A 95 6.81 -2.94 4.60
CA ALA A 95 6.99 -4.33 4.17
C ALA A 95 8.19 -5.02 4.85
N SER A 96 8.80 -4.41 5.87
CA SER A 96 10.08 -4.89 6.43
C SER A 96 10.00 -6.29 7.04
N GLN A 97 8.81 -6.74 7.44
CA GLN A 97 8.55 -8.02 8.09
C GLN A 97 7.71 -8.99 7.23
N TRP A 98 7.47 -8.67 5.95
CA TRP A 98 6.50 -9.40 5.14
C TRP A 98 7.13 -10.52 4.32
N ASP A 99 6.31 -11.50 3.97
CA ASP A 99 6.69 -12.53 3.00
C ASP A 99 6.93 -11.90 1.62
N PRO A 100 8.03 -12.22 0.91
CA PRO A 100 8.30 -11.69 -0.42
C PRO A 100 7.18 -11.94 -1.45
N GLU A 101 6.42 -13.05 -1.36
CA GLU A 101 5.26 -13.26 -2.23
C GLU A 101 4.17 -12.19 -1.99
N VAL A 102 4.02 -11.72 -0.76
CA VAL A 102 3.08 -10.64 -0.41
C VAL A 102 3.50 -9.32 -1.06
N VAL A 103 4.80 -9.06 -1.03
CA VAL A 103 5.39 -7.88 -1.64
C VAL A 103 5.24 -7.92 -3.16
N ALA A 104 5.49 -9.08 -3.80
CA ALA A 104 5.36 -9.27 -5.25
C ALA A 104 3.95 -9.00 -5.79
N ASN A 105 2.92 -9.34 -5.01
CA ASN A 105 1.52 -9.21 -5.40
C ASN A 105 0.88 -7.88 -4.96
N THR A 106 1.70 -6.92 -4.53
CA THR A 106 1.27 -5.55 -4.22
C THR A 106 1.56 -4.62 -5.39
N THR A 107 0.61 -3.75 -5.70
CA THR A 107 0.80 -2.65 -6.67
C THR A 107 0.51 -1.31 -6.00
N PHE A 108 1.41 -0.35 -6.20
CA PHE A 108 1.17 1.07 -5.89
C PHE A 108 0.81 1.79 -7.19
N ASP A 109 -0.41 2.30 -7.27
CA ASP A 109 -0.94 2.98 -8.45
C ASP A 109 -1.11 4.48 -8.15
N PHE A 110 -0.24 5.32 -8.70
CA PHE A 110 -0.32 6.76 -8.58
C PHE A 110 -1.40 7.29 -9.53
N ALA A 111 -2.55 7.63 -8.96
CA ALA A 111 -3.65 8.34 -9.62
C ALA A 111 -3.66 9.83 -9.25
N SER A 112 -2.49 10.35 -8.89
CA SER A 112 -2.27 11.61 -8.19
C SER A 112 -1.84 12.78 -9.07
N GLN A 113 -1.45 12.53 -10.33
CA GLN A 113 -1.02 13.55 -11.27
C GLN A 113 0.13 14.42 -10.74
N GLY A 114 1.12 13.81 -10.08
CA GLY A 114 2.33 14.48 -9.61
C GLY A 114 2.23 15.09 -8.21
N SER A 115 1.27 14.64 -7.40
CA SER A 115 1.04 15.15 -6.03
C SER A 115 0.93 14.07 -4.97
N GLY A 116 1.07 12.81 -5.36
CA GLY A 116 0.91 11.66 -4.47
C GLY A 116 2.21 11.36 -3.75
N ALA A 117 2.11 10.84 -2.52
CA ALA A 117 3.28 10.45 -1.74
C ALA A 117 3.23 8.96 -1.39
N LEU A 118 4.34 8.27 -1.61
CA LEU A 118 4.58 6.91 -1.12
C LEU A 118 5.85 6.89 -0.27
N LYS A 119 5.72 6.45 0.98
CA LYS A 119 6.84 6.07 1.84
C LYS A 119 6.86 4.55 2.00
N TYR A 120 7.85 3.90 1.40
CA TYR A 120 7.95 2.43 1.36
C TYR A 120 9.14 1.94 2.19
N PHE A 121 8.90 1.05 3.17
CA PHE A 121 9.96 0.37 3.91
C PHE A 121 10.13 -1.04 3.33
N PRO A 122 11.23 -1.31 2.60
CA PRO A 122 11.41 -2.58 1.92
C PRO A 122 11.75 -3.72 2.89
N PHE A 123 11.45 -4.94 2.46
CA PHE A 123 12.00 -6.16 3.07
C PHE A 123 13.53 -6.15 2.95
N ILE A 124 14.22 -6.56 4.03
CA ILE A 124 15.67 -6.36 4.14
C ILE A 124 16.48 -7.47 3.44
N ASN A 125 15.89 -8.64 3.16
CA ASN A 125 16.62 -9.75 2.51
C ASN A 125 16.82 -9.48 1.00
N PRO A 126 18.04 -9.20 0.55
CA PRO A 126 18.31 -8.83 -0.84
C PRO A 126 18.35 -10.03 -1.79
N GLU A 127 18.33 -11.27 -1.31
CA GLU A 127 18.35 -12.45 -2.20
C GLU A 127 16.96 -12.76 -2.79
N TRP A 128 15.89 -12.26 -2.16
CA TRP A 128 14.49 -12.55 -2.51
C TRP A 128 13.84 -11.27 -3.03
N LEU A 129 14.41 -10.72 -4.09
CA LEU A 129 14.13 -9.41 -4.69
C LEU A 129 12.74 -9.30 -5.35
N ASP A 130 11.69 -9.78 -4.68
CA ASP A 130 10.33 -9.45 -5.02
C ASP A 130 10.02 -8.04 -4.53
N CYS A 131 9.60 -7.18 -5.45
CA CYS A 131 9.29 -5.79 -5.19
C CYS A 131 7.86 -5.49 -5.68
N PRO A 132 7.16 -4.51 -5.06
CA PRO A 132 5.85 -4.10 -5.54
C PRO A 132 5.95 -3.50 -6.95
N ASN A 133 4.88 -3.63 -7.72
CA ASN A 133 4.73 -2.88 -8.96
C ASN A 133 4.38 -1.43 -8.65
N VAL A 134 4.84 -0.50 -9.49
CA VAL A 134 4.51 0.92 -9.41
C VAL A 134 3.98 1.40 -10.76
N THR A 135 2.74 1.85 -10.78
CA THR A 135 2.08 2.37 -11.99
C THR A 135 1.66 3.81 -11.79
N GLY A 136 1.43 4.52 -12.89
CA GLY A 136 0.90 5.89 -12.86
C GLY A 136 1.85 6.97 -12.30
N TYR A 137 3.06 6.59 -11.87
CA TYR A 137 4.04 7.52 -11.34
C TYR A 137 4.35 8.62 -12.36
N SER A 138 4.32 9.85 -11.89
CA SER A 138 4.54 11.05 -12.70
C SER A 138 5.51 12.00 -12.02
N GLU A 139 6.09 12.92 -12.80
CA GLU A 139 6.96 13.94 -12.25
C GLU A 139 6.19 14.80 -11.23
N GLY A 140 6.77 14.97 -10.04
CA GLY A 140 6.14 15.65 -8.90
C GLY A 140 5.65 14.69 -7.82
N ASP A 141 5.34 13.42 -8.16
CA ASP A 141 5.02 12.42 -7.14
C ASP A 141 6.24 12.17 -6.24
N LEU A 142 5.99 12.04 -4.94
CA LEU A 142 7.04 11.78 -3.96
C LEU A 142 7.14 10.27 -3.72
N LEU A 143 8.30 9.71 -4.03
CA LEU A 143 8.64 8.33 -3.67
C LEU A 143 9.82 8.32 -2.71
N GLU A 144 9.54 8.07 -1.43
CA GLU A 144 10.54 7.83 -0.40
C GLU A 144 10.66 6.32 -0.13
N ILE A 145 11.87 5.78 -0.22
CA ILE A 145 12.13 4.39 0.15
C ILE A 145 12.99 4.41 1.40
N ALA A 146 12.46 3.92 2.52
CA ALA A 146 13.17 3.94 3.79
C ALA A 146 14.36 2.97 3.77
N GLY A 147 15.41 3.29 4.53
CA GLY A 147 16.64 2.48 4.56
C GLY A 147 17.52 2.65 3.31
N GLN A 148 17.23 3.61 2.44
CA GLN A 148 18.20 4.13 1.47
C GLN A 148 19.32 4.81 2.28
N GLY A 149 20.52 4.23 2.28
CA GLY A 149 21.72 4.94 2.74
C GLY A 149 22.07 6.10 1.80
N SER A 150 23.26 6.69 1.95
CA SER A 150 23.75 7.75 1.04
C SER A 150 23.90 7.30 -0.43
N ALA A 151 23.96 5.98 -0.68
CA ALA A 151 23.87 5.42 -2.02
C ALA A 151 22.43 4.94 -2.29
N GLN A 152 21.84 5.40 -3.39
CA GLN A 152 20.46 5.11 -3.74
C GLN A 152 20.27 3.60 -4.00
N ARG A 153 19.72 2.86 -3.02
CA ARG A 153 19.61 1.39 -3.04
C ARG A 153 18.44 0.90 -3.88
N PHE A 154 17.43 1.70 -4.13
CA PHE A 154 16.27 1.35 -4.95
C PHE A 154 15.85 2.51 -5.87
N GLN A 155 15.35 2.18 -7.05
CA GLN A 155 14.90 3.12 -8.10
C GLN A 155 13.61 2.61 -8.73
N VAL A 156 12.84 3.47 -9.40
CA VAL A 156 11.75 3.01 -10.28
C VAL A 156 12.30 2.84 -11.69
N ARG A 157 12.18 1.64 -12.25
CA ARG A 157 12.51 1.35 -13.66
C ARG A 157 11.41 0.49 -14.26
N ASP A 158 10.93 0.87 -15.42
CA ASP A 158 9.87 0.15 -16.15
C ASP A 158 8.64 -0.19 -15.29
N GLY A 159 8.23 0.74 -14.42
CA GLY A 159 7.06 0.55 -13.54
C GLY A 159 7.30 -0.42 -12.37
N ARG A 160 8.56 -0.65 -11.99
CA ARG A 160 8.91 -1.48 -10.83
C ARG A 160 9.88 -0.76 -9.93
N ILE A 161 9.73 -0.98 -8.62
CA ILE A 161 10.83 -0.69 -7.69
C ILE A 161 11.89 -1.76 -7.90
N VAL A 162 13.08 -1.35 -8.30
CA VAL A 162 14.24 -2.23 -8.51
C VAL A 162 15.37 -1.81 -7.60
N ALA A 163 16.24 -2.75 -7.23
CA ALA A 163 17.49 -2.41 -6.58
C ALA A 163 18.34 -1.53 -7.53
N GLY A 164 18.86 -0.41 -7.01
CA GLY A 164 19.83 0.42 -7.70
C GLY A 164 21.14 -0.33 -7.85
N ALA A 165 21.78 -0.22 -9.02
CA ALA A 165 23.12 -0.75 -9.19
C ALA A 165 24.07 -0.05 -8.21
N ARG A 166 24.82 -0.81 -7.40
CA ARG A 166 25.93 -0.25 -6.63
C ARG A 166 26.87 0.40 -7.65
N SER A 167 27.07 1.71 -7.54
CA SER A 167 28.23 2.35 -8.16
C SER A 167 29.45 1.72 -7.48
N ALA A 168 30.25 1.00 -8.26
CA ALA A 168 31.51 0.42 -7.83
C ALA A 168 32.55 1.51 -7.56
#